data_AF-A0A6C0EF50-F1
#
_entry.id   AF-A0A6C0EF50-F1
#
_cell.length_a   1.000
_cell.length_b   1.000
_cell.length_c   1.000
_cell.angle_alpha   90.00
_cell.angle_beta   90.00
_cell.angle_gamma   90.00
#
_symmetry.space_group_name_H-M   'P 1'
#
loop_
_entity.id
_entity.type
_entity.pdbx_description
1 polymer ?
#
loop_
_entity_poly.entity_id
_entity_poly.type
_entity_poly.pdbx_seq_one_letter_code
_entity_poly.pdbx_strand_id
1 'polypeptide(L)'
;MSIIFIHYRLLLLLLFTLLYRSNNITFRILKTAILHFLPSIKLHHIILLSENPSHHVYTLDFTPINQTNITTLVKLLLGQNVDAEVRLRYIKSDNGGDICSDNTFVEKWDNINKLNEKMSKQLSKNTYNTINNKQLQHIIKSSFLWHEYMNLYNHNCQHFSKYIYKIYLSSKNK
;
A
#
# COMPACT_ATOMS: atom_id res chain seq x y z
N MET A 1 23.53 -45.92 12.92
CA MET A 1 22.31 -45.08 12.92
C MET A 1 21.19 -45.87 12.27
N SER A 2 20.03 -46.00 12.91
CA SER A 2 18.91 -46.76 12.34
C SER A 2 18.32 -46.04 11.13
N ILE A 3 17.91 -46.80 10.13
CA ILE A 3 17.21 -46.30 8.93
C ILE A 3 16.02 -45.42 9.32
N ILE A 4 15.33 -45.79 10.40
CA ILE A 4 14.20 -45.06 11.00
C ILE A 4 14.57 -43.60 11.36
N PHE A 5 15.76 -43.37 11.93
CA PHE A 5 16.19 -42.02 12.33
C PHE A 5 16.41 -41.09 11.13
N ILE A 6 16.87 -41.64 10.00
CA ILE A 6 17.04 -40.90 8.74
C ILE A 6 15.67 -40.47 8.19
N HIS A 7 14.65 -41.33 8.29
CA HIS A 7 13.30 -41.03 7.81
C HIS A 7 12.65 -39.89 8.60
N TYR A 8 12.79 -39.87 9.93
CA TYR A 8 12.27 -38.78 10.76
C TYR A 8 12.96 -37.44 10.46
N ARG A 9 14.28 -37.44 10.23
CA ARG A 9 14.99 -36.21 9.84
C ARG A 9 14.53 -35.68 8.48
N LEU A 10 14.34 -36.56 7.49
CA LEU A 10 13.82 -36.18 6.18
C LEU A 10 12.38 -35.65 6.27
N LEU A 11 11.51 -36.31 7.05
CA LEU A 11 10.14 -35.85 7.29
C LEU A 11 10.14 -34.46 7.94
N LEU A 12 10.95 -34.26 8.98
CA LEU A 12 11.06 -32.97 9.68
C LEU A 12 11.54 -31.87 8.73
N LEU A 13 12.56 -32.16 7.91
CA LEU A 13 13.10 -31.21 6.93
C LEU A 13 12.08 -30.88 5.85
N LEU A 14 11.32 -31.89 5.38
CA LEU A 14 10.24 -31.71 4.41
C LEU A 14 9.10 -30.87 5.01
N LEU A 15 8.72 -31.12 6.26
CA LEU A 15 7.76 -30.30 7.00
C LEU A 15 8.27 -28.86 7.15
N PHE A 16 9.56 -28.68 7.44
CA PHE A 16 10.18 -27.35 7.53
C PHE A 16 10.16 -26.63 6.18
N THR A 17 10.44 -27.32 5.07
CA THR A 17 10.36 -26.73 3.72
C THR A 17 8.93 -26.41 3.31
N LEU A 18 7.95 -27.22 3.72
CA LEU A 18 6.52 -26.95 3.48
C LEU A 18 6.02 -25.76 4.30
N LEU A 19 6.55 -25.60 5.53
CA LEU A 19 6.30 -24.43 6.38
C LEU A 19 7.05 -23.18 5.89
N TYR A 20 8.16 -23.36 5.17
CA TYR A 20 8.90 -22.28 4.51
C TYR A 20 8.24 -21.84 3.20
N ARG A 21 6.91 -21.72 3.19
CA ARG A 21 6.21 -21.01 2.11
C ARG A 21 6.44 -19.52 2.36
N SER A 22 7.46 -18.97 1.70
CA SER A 22 7.76 -17.55 1.80
C SER A 22 6.58 -16.74 1.27
N ASN A 23 5.87 -16.07 2.19
CA ASN A 23 4.87 -15.08 1.83
C ASN A 23 5.60 -13.88 1.23
N ASN A 24 5.75 -13.89 -0.09
CA ASN A 24 6.41 -12.81 -0.79
C ASN A 24 5.44 -11.65 -0.97
N ILE A 25 5.74 -10.55 -0.30
CA ILE A 25 5.09 -9.27 -0.55
C ILE A 25 5.77 -8.64 -1.77
N THR A 26 5.00 -8.26 -2.78
CA THR A 26 5.47 -7.47 -3.92
C THR A 26 5.14 -6.01 -3.71
N PHE A 27 6.07 -5.13 -4.08
CA PHE A 27 5.91 -3.68 -4.00
C PHE A 27 5.93 -3.09 -5.41
N ARG A 28 4.91 -2.31 -5.75
CA ARG A 28 4.83 -1.57 -7.02
C ARG A 28 4.29 -0.17 -6.76
N ILE A 29 4.69 0.81 -7.57
CA ILE A 29 4.12 2.17 -7.53
C ILE A 29 3.37 2.41 -8.83
N LEU A 30 2.08 2.74 -8.74
CA LEU A 30 1.30 3.30 -9.82
C LEU A 30 1.31 4.82 -9.76
N LYS A 31 1.40 5.45 -10.93
CA LYS A 31 1.41 6.90 -11.08
C LYS A 31 0.11 7.35 -11.74
N THR A 32 -0.66 8.18 -11.05
CA THR A 32 -1.92 8.75 -11.56
C THR A 32 -1.91 10.28 -11.51
N ALA A 33 -2.85 10.91 -12.19
CA ALA A 33 -3.04 12.35 -12.13
C ALA A 33 -3.55 12.77 -10.74
N ILE A 34 -3.06 13.90 -10.22
CA ILE A 34 -3.59 14.48 -8.95
C ILE A 34 -4.96 15.13 -9.20
N LEU A 35 -5.16 15.69 -10.39
CA LEU A 35 -6.34 16.48 -10.74
C LEU A 35 -6.88 16.01 -12.09
N HIS A 36 -8.18 15.72 -12.15
CA HIS A 36 -8.85 15.30 -13.40
C HIS A 36 -8.74 16.35 -14.51
N PHE A 37 -8.52 17.64 -14.19
CA PHE A 37 -8.42 18.72 -15.18
C PHE A 37 -7.02 18.91 -15.79
N LEU A 38 -5.97 18.30 -15.22
CA LEU A 38 -4.61 18.26 -15.80
C LEU A 38 -4.10 16.81 -15.88
N PRO A 39 -4.77 15.93 -16.64
CA PRO A 39 -4.50 14.50 -16.66
C PRO A 39 -3.11 14.14 -17.22
N SER A 40 -2.48 15.04 -17.99
CA SER A 40 -1.12 14.87 -18.53
C SER A 40 -0.04 14.92 -17.45
N ILE A 41 -0.35 15.47 -16.27
CA ILE A 41 0.59 15.63 -15.17
C ILE A 41 0.35 14.50 -14.14
N LYS A 42 0.97 13.35 -14.38
CA LYS A 42 0.94 12.18 -13.47
C LYS A 42 1.87 12.39 -12.27
N LEU A 43 1.33 12.91 -11.17
CA LEU A 43 2.13 13.25 -9.99
C LEU A 43 1.78 12.43 -8.74
N HIS A 44 0.62 11.76 -8.70
CA HIS A 44 0.18 11.03 -7.51
C HIS A 44 0.74 9.60 -7.50
N HIS A 45 1.37 9.21 -6.41
CA HIS A 45 1.87 7.85 -6.20
C HIS A 45 0.88 7.03 -5.39
N ILE A 46 0.41 5.94 -5.98
CA ILE A 46 -0.33 4.87 -5.29
C ILE A 46 0.63 3.69 -5.15
N ILE A 47 0.88 3.28 -3.92
CA ILE A 47 1.74 2.15 -3.60
C ILE A 47 0.88 0.90 -3.56
N LEU A 48 1.27 -0.15 -4.28
CA LEU A 48 0.61 -1.44 -4.32
C LEU A 48 1.47 -2.44 -3.57
N LEU A 49 0.88 -3.06 -2.56
CA LEU A 49 1.43 -4.16 -1.78
C LEU A 49 0.59 -5.39 -2.07
N SER A 50 1.16 -6.38 -2.76
CA SER A 50 0.45 -7.61 -3.10
C SER A 50 1.04 -8.80 -2.37
N GLU A 51 0.16 -9.66 -1.85
CA GLU A 51 0.55 -10.91 -1.22
C GLU A 51 0.48 -12.06 -2.23
N ASN A 52 1.60 -12.75 -2.43
CA ASN A 52 1.61 -14.00 -3.18
C ASN A 52 1.53 -15.20 -2.23
N PRO A 53 0.69 -16.21 -2.52
CA PRO A 53 -0.15 -16.40 -3.71
C PRO A 53 -1.61 -15.94 -3.54
N SER A 54 -1.98 -15.22 -2.47
CA SER A 54 -3.39 -14.87 -2.20
C SER A 54 -3.96 -13.86 -3.21
N HIS A 55 -3.12 -13.21 -4.01
CA HIS A 55 -3.50 -12.14 -4.95
C HIS A 55 -4.25 -10.97 -4.26
N HIS A 56 -4.10 -10.85 -2.94
CA HIS A 56 -4.62 -9.71 -2.20
C HIS A 56 -3.80 -8.48 -2.54
N VAL A 57 -4.44 -7.41 -3.02
CA VAL A 57 -3.78 -6.14 -3.34
C VAL A 57 -4.24 -5.06 -2.39
N TYR A 58 -3.29 -4.59 -1.58
CA TYR A 58 -3.47 -3.44 -0.71
C TYR A 58 -2.84 -2.22 -1.36
N THR A 59 -3.49 -1.08 -1.20
CA THR A 59 -2.99 0.19 -1.68
C THR A 59 -2.73 1.14 -0.54
N LEU A 60 -1.61 1.85 -0.61
CA LEU A 60 -1.30 2.98 0.24
C LEU A 60 -1.12 4.22 -0.62
N ASP A 61 -1.76 5.30 -0.22
CA ASP A 61 -1.53 6.59 -0.83
C ASP A 61 -1.57 7.70 0.23
N PHE A 62 -0.96 8.84 -0.12
CA PHE A 62 -0.85 9.99 0.76
C PHE A 62 -1.43 11.20 0.04
N THR A 63 -2.48 11.80 0.62
CA THR A 63 -3.32 12.80 -0.05
C THR A 63 -3.73 13.93 0.90
N PRO A 64 -3.98 15.16 0.41
CA PRO A 64 -4.62 16.22 1.20
C PRO A 64 -6.08 15.86 1.53
N ILE A 65 -6.54 16.18 2.75
CA ILE A 65 -7.91 15.87 3.23
C ILE A 65 -9.00 16.67 2.49
N ASN A 66 -8.65 17.84 1.94
CA ASN A 66 -9.59 18.75 1.25
C ASN A 66 -9.12 19.10 -0.17
N GLN A 67 -8.79 18.09 -0.98
CA GLN A 67 -8.25 18.28 -2.33
C GLN A 67 -9.15 19.06 -3.31
N THR A 68 -10.46 19.12 -3.06
CA THR A 68 -11.41 19.89 -3.87
C THR A 68 -11.48 21.37 -3.48
N ASN A 69 -10.93 21.75 -2.32
CA ASN A 69 -10.94 23.12 -1.85
C ASN A 69 -9.82 23.93 -2.52
N ILE A 70 -10.20 25.00 -3.25
CA ILE A 70 -9.27 25.88 -3.95
C ILE A 70 -8.21 26.46 -2.99
N THR A 71 -8.58 26.81 -1.77
CA THR A 71 -7.66 27.33 -0.76
C THR A 71 -6.57 26.31 -0.42
N THR A 72 -6.91 25.03 -0.31
CA THR A 72 -5.94 23.96 -0.08
C THR A 72 -4.98 23.81 -1.27
N LEU A 73 -5.49 23.89 -2.50
CA LEU A 73 -4.67 23.85 -3.71
C LEU A 73 -3.70 25.03 -3.79
N VAL A 74 -4.17 26.24 -3.52
CA VAL A 74 -3.32 27.45 -3.50
C VAL A 74 -2.24 27.33 -2.41
N LYS A 75 -2.61 26.90 -1.21
CA LYS A 75 -1.64 26.66 -0.12
C LYS A 75 -0.55 25.66 -0.53
N LEU A 76 -0.92 24.56 -1.17
CA LEU A 76 0.03 23.57 -1.70
C LEU A 76 0.96 24.18 -2.76
N LEU A 77 0.41 24.94 -3.72
CA LEU A 77 1.21 25.60 -4.75
C LEU A 77 2.21 26.61 -4.17
N LEU A 78 1.80 27.34 -3.12
CA LEU A 78 2.66 28.25 -2.38
C LEU A 78 3.65 27.53 -1.44
N GLY A 79 3.66 26.20 -1.41
CA GLY A 79 4.56 25.43 -0.57
C GLY A 79 4.24 25.50 0.91
N GLN A 80 2.99 25.82 1.27
CA GLN A 80 2.52 25.77 2.64
C GLN A 80 2.10 24.34 3.01
N ASN A 81 2.20 24.04 4.29
CA ASN A 81 1.72 22.78 4.84
C ASN A 81 0.18 22.78 4.86
N VAL A 82 -0.42 21.67 4.43
CA VAL A 82 -1.86 21.43 4.51
C VAL A 82 -2.13 20.10 5.17
N ASP A 83 -3.28 19.93 5.80
CA ASP A 83 -3.63 18.64 6.44
C ASP A 83 -3.78 17.54 5.38
N ALA A 84 -3.23 16.37 5.71
CA ALA A 84 -3.17 15.24 4.80
C ALA A 84 -3.40 13.92 5.55
N GLU A 85 -3.81 12.90 4.82
CA GLU A 85 -4.03 11.56 5.36
C GLU A 85 -3.29 10.50 4.56
N VAL A 86 -2.89 9.44 5.25
CA VAL A 86 -2.46 8.18 4.65
C VAL A 86 -3.69 7.28 4.54
N ARG A 87 -3.99 6.83 3.32
CA ARG A 87 -5.15 5.98 3.04
C ARG A 87 -4.69 4.56 2.76
N LEU A 88 -5.39 3.59 3.35
CA LEU A 88 -5.23 2.16 3.07
C LEU A 88 -6.51 1.65 2.43
N ARG A 89 -6.42 1.04 1.25
CA ARG A 89 -7.54 0.34 0.59
C ARG A 89 -7.17 -1.07 0.21
N TYR A 90 -8.16 -1.95 0.20
CA TYR A 90 -8.06 -3.27 -0.36
C TYR A 90 -8.81 -3.30 -1.69
N ILE A 91 -8.13 -3.72 -2.76
CA ILE A 91 -8.73 -3.87 -4.09
C ILE A 91 -8.71 -5.36 -4.42
N LYS A 92 -9.93 -5.93 -4.51
CA LYS A 92 -10.09 -7.32 -4.89
C LYS A 92 -9.72 -7.49 -6.37
N SER A 93 -8.87 -8.46 -6.65
CA SER A 93 -8.62 -8.92 -8.02
C SER A 93 -9.86 -9.68 -8.51
N ASP A 94 -10.46 -9.24 -9.61
CA ASP A 94 -11.57 -9.98 -10.20
C ASP A 94 -10.98 -11.21 -10.90
N ASN A 95 -11.45 -12.41 -10.52
CA ASN A 95 -11.16 -13.69 -11.18
C ASN A 95 -9.75 -14.30 -11.00
N GLY A 96 -9.09 -14.06 -9.87
CA GLY A 96 -8.03 -14.97 -9.36
C GLY A 96 -6.79 -15.18 -10.24
N GLY A 97 -6.56 -14.34 -11.26
CA GLY A 97 -5.48 -14.59 -12.22
C GLY A 97 -4.86 -13.36 -12.87
N ASP A 98 -5.59 -12.27 -13.06
CA ASP A 98 -5.03 -11.11 -13.77
C ASP A 98 -5.11 -9.83 -12.97
N ILE A 99 -3.93 -9.21 -12.81
CA ILE A 99 -3.79 -7.84 -12.35
C ILE A 99 -4.53 -7.00 -13.39
N CYS A 100 -5.71 -6.49 -13.03
CA CYS A 100 -6.46 -5.58 -13.88
C CYS A 100 -5.51 -4.51 -14.45
N SER A 101 -5.71 -4.11 -15.71
CA SER A 101 -4.91 -3.04 -16.32
C SER A 101 -4.77 -1.86 -15.36
N ASP A 102 -3.62 -1.17 -15.39
CA ASP A 102 -3.37 -0.05 -14.47
C ASP A 102 -4.52 0.98 -14.48
N ASN A 103 -5.18 1.18 -15.62
CA ASN A 103 -6.34 2.06 -15.76
C ASN A 103 -7.56 1.54 -14.97
N THR A 104 -7.92 0.27 -15.14
CA THR A 104 -9.03 -0.37 -14.40
C THR A 104 -8.76 -0.37 -12.90
N PHE A 105 -7.49 -0.54 -12.51
CA PHE A 105 -7.08 -0.46 -11.11
C PHE A 105 -7.27 0.94 -10.53
N VAL A 106 -6.79 1.96 -11.26
CA VAL A 106 -6.94 3.37 -10.87
C VAL A 106 -8.42 3.76 -10.79
N GLU A 107 -9.27 3.27 -11.69
CA GLU A 107 -10.72 3.51 -11.64
C GLU A 107 -11.37 2.91 -10.37
N LYS A 108 -11.03 1.67 -10.02
CA LYS A 108 -11.49 1.05 -8.76
C LYS A 108 -11.02 1.84 -7.55
N TRP A 109 -9.75 2.24 -7.53
CA TRP A 109 -9.18 3.04 -6.44
C TRP A 109 -9.89 4.40 -6.32
N ASP A 110 -10.16 5.08 -7.43
CA ASP A 110 -10.85 6.36 -7.46
C ASP A 110 -12.28 6.23 -6.91
N ASN A 111 -13.02 5.21 -7.36
CA ASN A 111 -14.37 4.93 -6.87
C ASN A 111 -14.42 4.64 -5.37
N ILE A 112 -13.46 3.89 -4.83
CA ILE A 112 -13.36 3.63 -3.38
C ILE A 112 -13.07 4.91 -2.59
N ASN A 113 -12.39 5.89 -3.19
CA ASN A 113 -11.97 7.12 -2.53
C ASN A 113 -12.98 8.27 -2.61
N LYS A 114 -14.17 8.03 -3.16
CA LYS A 114 -15.33 8.95 -3.09
C LYS A 114 -15.97 8.93 -1.71
N LEU A 115 -15.18 9.18 -0.67
CA LEU A 115 -15.55 9.15 0.74
C LEU A 115 -15.18 10.47 1.42
N ASN A 116 -15.92 10.83 2.47
CA ASN A 116 -15.47 11.88 3.38
C ASN A 116 -14.32 11.36 4.27
N GLU A 117 -13.60 12.28 4.92
CA GLU A 117 -12.45 11.98 5.77
C GLU A 117 -12.74 10.93 6.85
N LYS A 118 -13.86 11.08 7.59
CA LYS A 118 -14.22 10.15 8.67
C LYS A 118 -14.42 8.73 8.14
N MET A 119 -15.11 8.59 7.01
CA MET A 119 -15.32 7.31 6.34
C MET A 119 -14.01 6.75 5.76
N SER A 120 -13.16 7.61 5.20
CA SER A 120 -11.83 7.27 4.69
C SER A 120 -10.95 6.65 5.78
N LYS A 121 -10.86 7.30 6.94
CA LYS A 121 -10.11 6.82 8.12
C LYS A 121 -10.69 5.51 8.67
N GLN A 122 -12.01 5.41 8.77
CA GLN A 122 -12.67 4.18 9.23
C GLN A 122 -12.41 3.01 8.27
N LEU A 123 -12.46 3.24 6.96
CA LEU A 123 -12.15 2.22 5.96
C LEU A 123 -10.70 1.76 6.03
N SER A 124 -9.75 2.68 6.20
CA SER A 124 -8.34 2.34 6.42
C SER A 124 -8.16 1.45 7.65
N LYS A 125 -8.80 1.79 8.77
CA LYS A 125 -8.75 1.01 10.02
C LYS A 125 -9.36 -0.38 9.84
N ASN A 126 -10.54 -0.47 9.24
CA ASN A 126 -11.21 -1.74 8.99
C ASN A 126 -10.36 -2.63 8.06
N THR A 127 -9.78 -2.05 7.01
CA THR A 127 -8.90 -2.76 6.08
C THR A 127 -7.64 -3.27 6.77
N TYR A 128 -7.02 -2.46 7.64
CA TYR A 128 -5.85 -2.89 8.40
C TYR A 128 -6.15 -4.10 9.29
N ASN A 129 -7.32 -4.11 9.94
CA ASN A 129 -7.72 -5.18 10.85
C ASN A 129 -7.97 -6.54 10.15
N THR A 130 -8.16 -6.57 8.82
CA THR A 130 -8.35 -7.83 8.08
C THR A 130 -7.04 -8.46 7.61
N ILE A 131 -5.91 -7.78 7.76
CA ILE A 131 -4.61 -8.27 7.29
C ILE A 131 -4.08 -9.30 8.29
N ASN A 132 -3.81 -10.53 7.85
CA ASN A 132 -3.24 -11.57 8.74
C ASN A 132 -1.72 -11.67 8.65
N ASN A 133 -1.13 -11.20 7.54
CA ASN A 133 0.32 -11.26 7.33
C ASN A 133 1.04 -10.22 8.19
N LYS A 134 1.85 -10.70 9.14
CA LYS A 134 2.60 -9.85 10.08
C LYS A 134 3.62 -8.94 9.39
N GLN A 135 4.28 -9.41 8.32
CA GLN A 135 5.23 -8.61 7.57
C GLN A 135 4.51 -7.46 6.85
N LEU A 136 3.36 -7.75 6.23
CA LEU A 136 2.54 -6.73 5.57
C LEU A 136 1.97 -5.72 6.58
N GLN A 137 1.42 -6.21 7.69
CA GLN A 137 0.96 -5.37 8.80
C GLN A 137 2.08 -4.45 9.28
N HIS A 138 3.32 -4.94 9.40
CA HIS A 138 4.46 -4.12 9.82
C HIS A 138 4.72 -2.97 8.83
N ILE A 139 4.78 -3.27 7.52
CA ILE A 139 4.98 -2.25 6.48
C ILE A 139 3.89 -1.18 6.54
N ILE A 140 2.62 -1.62 6.62
CA ILE A 140 1.46 -0.71 6.64
C ILE A 140 1.39 0.07 7.97
N LYS A 141 1.67 -0.55 9.11
CA LYS A 141 1.70 0.15 10.39
C LYS A 141 2.72 1.29 10.37
N SER A 142 3.89 1.05 9.78
CA SER A 142 4.92 2.08 9.61
C SER A 142 4.49 3.22 8.68
N SER A 143 3.55 2.99 7.76
CA SER A 143 3.03 4.07 6.91
C SER A 143 2.20 5.08 7.69
N PHE A 144 1.49 4.66 8.72
CA PHE A 144 0.71 5.54 9.59
C PHE A 144 1.56 6.33 10.61
N LEU A 145 2.86 6.10 10.66
CA LEU A 145 3.80 6.96 11.42
C LEU A 145 4.25 8.19 10.62
N TRP A 146 3.91 8.24 9.33
CA TRP A 146 4.19 9.39 8.47
C TRP A 146 3.37 10.61 8.93
N HIS A 147 4.01 11.78 9.04
CA HIS A 147 3.33 12.98 9.52
C HIS A 147 2.14 13.40 8.64
N GLU A 148 1.01 13.73 9.28
CA GLU A 148 -0.30 14.04 8.67
C GLU A 148 -0.41 15.48 8.13
N TYR A 149 0.65 16.00 7.52
CA TYR A 149 0.62 17.24 6.74
C TYR A 149 1.29 17.00 5.41
N MET A 150 0.78 17.60 4.33
CA MET A 150 1.41 17.57 3.01
C MET A 150 1.99 18.93 2.67
N ASN A 151 3.16 18.89 2.05
CA ASN A 151 3.80 20.02 1.41
C ASN A 151 4.22 19.59 -0.01
N LEU A 152 3.87 20.39 -1.02
CA LEU A 152 4.11 20.03 -2.41
C LEU A 152 5.60 19.78 -2.71
N TYR A 153 6.52 20.48 -2.04
CA TYR A 153 7.93 20.46 -2.38
C TYR A 153 8.77 19.51 -1.52
N ASN A 154 8.48 19.40 -0.22
CA ASN A 154 9.35 18.67 0.71
C ASN A 154 8.68 17.52 1.48
N HIS A 155 7.34 17.36 1.39
CA HIS A 155 6.61 16.31 2.11
C HIS A 155 5.34 15.91 1.35
N ASN A 156 5.51 15.21 0.23
CA ASN A 156 4.44 14.84 -0.70
C ASN A 156 4.35 13.32 -0.91
N CYS A 157 3.44 12.86 -1.77
CA CYS A 157 3.24 11.44 -2.07
C CYS A 157 4.49 10.74 -2.63
N GLN A 158 5.39 11.46 -3.32
CA GLN A 158 6.65 10.87 -3.81
C GLN A 158 7.62 10.62 -2.66
N HIS A 159 7.75 11.58 -1.73
CA HIS A 159 8.53 11.41 -0.51
C HIS A 159 8.00 10.25 0.34
N PHE A 160 6.68 10.20 0.52
CA PHE A 160 6.00 9.09 1.19
C PHE A 160 6.32 7.73 0.53
N SER A 161 6.20 7.62 -0.79
CA SER A 161 6.50 6.36 -1.49
C SER A 161 7.96 5.89 -1.32
N LYS A 162 8.92 6.82 -1.30
CA LYS A 162 10.34 6.53 -1.03
C LYS A 162 10.52 6.04 0.42
N TYR A 163 9.82 6.64 1.38
CA TYR A 163 9.83 6.21 2.78
C TYR A 163 9.31 4.77 2.93
N ILE A 164 8.15 4.45 2.37
CA ILE A 164 7.59 3.09 2.43
C ILE A 164 8.47 2.07 1.72
N TYR A 165 9.07 2.43 0.59
CA TYR A 165 9.98 1.53 -0.12
C TYR A 165 11.18 1.10 0.75
N LYS A 166 11.75 2.01 1.54
CA LYS A 166 12.83 1.69 2.50
C LYS A 166 12.37 0.72 3.59
N ILE A 167 11.16 0.91 4.12
CA ILE A 167 10.56 0.01 5.11
C ILE A 167 10.35 -1.38 4.50
N TYR A 168 9.81 -1.43 3.29
CA TYR A 168 9.61 -2.68 2.55
C TYR A 168 10.94 -3.43 2.36
N LEU A 169 12.00 -2.77 1.88
CA LEU A 169 13.33 -3.39 1.74
C LEU A 169 13.86 -3.91 3.07
N SER A 170 13.72 -3.14 4.15
CA SER A 170 14.14 -3.56 5.49
C SER A 170 13.36 -4.76 6.01
N SER A 171 12.09 -4.88 5.61
CA SER A 171 11.22 -5.99 6.01
C SER A 171 11.52 -7.30 5.28
N LYS A 172 12.23 -7.26 4.14
CA LYS A 172 12.65 -8.45 3.40
C LYS A 172 13.91 -9.13 3.95
N ASN A 173 14.71 -8.39 4.72
CA ASN A 173 16.00 -8.85 5.24
C ASN A 173 15.89 -9.40 6.69
N LYS A 174 14.67 -9.60 7.20
CA LYS A 174 14.39 -10.15 8.53
C LYS A 174 13.70 -11.49 8.38
#